data_AF-A0A850CPL6-F1
#
_entry.id   AF-A0A850CPL6-F1
#
_cell.length_a   1.000
_cell.length_b   1.000
_cell.length_c   1.000
_cell.angle_alpha   90.00
_cell.angle_beta   90.00
_cell.angle_gamma   90.00
#
_symmetry.space_group_name_H-M   'P 1'
#
loop_
_entity.id
_entity.type
_entity.pdbx_description
1 polymer ?
#
loop_
_entity_poly.entity_id
_entity_poly.type
_entity_poly.pdbx_seq_one_letter_code
_entity_poly.pdbx_strand_id
1 'polypeptide(L)'
;MTDGRFADLDLESFAIDTQPDAPPEGERWSSWDGATHGPKPRPDWVITDLGAVESDLGVLKTGKEADVHLVRRWVPGSPDRDVIMAGKRYRSSKNRLFHRDSGYLEGRRVRKSRETRAIRTRTSFGKELISGLWAFAEFETLVRLWHEGLPVPYPVQMSDD
;
A
#
# COMPACT_ATOMS: atom_id res chain seq x y z
N MET A 1 -38.89 -25.29 46.16
CA MET A 1 -37.47 -25.62 45.92
C MET A 1 -37.37 -25.83 44.42
N THR A 2 -36.55 -25.04 43.71
CA THR A 2 -36.66 -24.50 42.31
C THR A 2 -37.24 -23.09 42.34
N ASP A 3 -36.75 -22.08 41.63
CA ASP A 3 -35.78 -21.93 40.55
C ASP A 3 -35.31 -20.46 40.58
N GLY A 4 -34.06 -20.17 40.22
CA GLY A 4 -33.45 -18.86 40.40
C GLY A 4 -32.31 -18.62 39.41
N ARG A 5 -32.63 -18.73 38.13
CA ARG A 5 -31.92 -18.21 36.95
C ARG A 5 -30.84 -17.15 37.26
N PHE A 6 -29.59 -17.60 37.36
CA PHE A 6 -28.41 -16.81 36.99
C PHE A 6 -27.93 -17.34 35.63
N ALA A 7 -28.75 -17.18 34.61
CA ALA A 7 -28.36 -17.44 33.23
C ALA A 7 -28.43 -16.10 32.48
N ASP A 8 -27.40 -15.84 31.70
CA ASP A 8 -27.25 -14.74 30.75
C ASP A 8 -27.01 -13.35 31.37
N LEU A 9 -25.89 -13.22 32.09
CA LEU A 9 -25.14 -11.97 31.98
C LEU A 9 -24.37 -12.05 30.67
N ASP A 10 -24.84 -11.28 29.70
CA ASP A 10 -24.29 -11.14 28.36
C ASP A 10 -22.85 -10.62 28.43
N LEU A 11 -21.89 -11.54 28.49
CA LEU A 11 -20.45 -11.25 28.57
C LEU A 11 -19.96 -10.45 27.36
N GLU A 12 -20.69 -10.47 26.23
CA GLU A 12 -20.37 -9.67 25.05
C GLU A 12 -20.61 -8.16 25.28
N SER A 13 -21.52 -7.79 26.19
CA SER A 13 -21.84 -6.38 26.49
C SER A 13 -20.73 -5.62 27.24
N PHE A 14 -19.72 -6.34 27.75
CA PHE A 14 -18.55 -5.77 28.44
C PHE A 14 -17.26 -5.87 27.63
N ALA A 15 -17.33 -6.23 26.34
CA ALA A 15 -16.18 -6.15 25.47
C ALA A 15 -15.74 -4.68 25.34
N ILE A 16 -14.72 -4.31 26.10
CA ILE A 16 -14.04 -3.02 25.96
C ILE A 16 -13.40 -3.02 24.58
N ASP A 17 -13.79 -2.07 23.73
CA ASP A 17 -13.07 -1.79 22.50
C ASP A 17 -11.62 -1.46 22.87
N THR A 18 -10.72 -2.38 22.53
CA THR A 18 -9.30 -2.28 22.86
C THR A 18 -8.54 -1.42 21.85
N GLN A 19 -9.19 -0.98 20.78
CA GLN A 19 -8.62 -0.13 19.73
C GLN A 19 -9.61 0.98 19.31
N PRO A 20 -9.81 2.03 20.12
CA PRO A 20 -10.77 3.09 19.84
C PRO A 20 -10.48 3.88 18.54
N ASP A 21 -9.24 3.81 18.04
CA ASP A 21 -8.80 4.46 16.80
C ASP A 21 -8.89 3.54 15.57
N ALA A 22 -9.26 2.26 15.74
CA ALA A 22 -9.46 1.34 14.61
C ALA A 22 -10.80 1.62 13.91
N PRO A 23 -10.91 1.33 12.60
CA PRO A 23 -12.19 1.42 11.94
C PRO A 23 -13.19 0.39 12.50
N PRO A 24 -14.50 0.69 12.45
CA PRO A 24 -15.54 -0.23 12.93
C PRO A 24 -15.64 -1.53 12.11
N GLU A 25 -15.11 -1.51 10.88
CA GLU A 25 -15.01 -2.66 9.99
C GLU A 25 -13.74 -2.57 9.13
N GLY A 26 -13.29 -3.70 8.60
CA GLY A 26 -12.07 -3.79 7.81
C GLY A 26 -10.80 -3.92 8.65
N GLU A 27 -9.64 -3.72 8.01
CA GLU A 27 -8.34 -3.97 8.65
C GLU A 27 -7.73 -2.68 9.20
N ARG A 28 -7.87 -1.57 8.48
CA ARG A 28 -7.30 -0.27 8.83
C ARG A 28 -8.02 0.87 8.11
N TRP A 29 -7.84 2.09 8.58
CA TRP A 29 -8.16 3.29 7.79
C TRP A 29 -7.33 3.32 6.51
N SER A 30 -7.88 3.92 5.45
CA SER A 30 -7.17 4.07 4.19
C SER A 30 -5.91 4.91 4.37
N SER A 31 -4.81 4.48 3.74
CA SER A 31 -3.54 5.22 3.73
C SER A 31 -3.55 6.42 2.78
N TRP A 32 -4.73 6.80 2.25
CA TRP A 32 -4.87 7.86 1.25
C TRP A 32 -4.25 9.20 1.70
N ASP A 33 -4.55 9.67 2.92
CA ASP A 33 -4.17 11.02 3.40
C ASP A 33 -2.66 11.27 3.40
N GLY A 34 -1.86 10.26 3.74
CA GLY A 34 -0.40 10.35 3.83
C GLY A 34 0.35 9.99 2.54
N ALA A 35 -0.34 9.58 1.49
CA ALA A 35 0.30 9.03 0.29
C ALA A 35 0.62 10.09 -0.76
N THR A 36 1.51 9.77 -1.70
CA THR A 36 1.60 10.48 -2.99
C THR A 36 0.44 10.03 -3.87
N HIS A 37 -0.34 10.95 -4.43
CA HIS A 37 -1.58 10.61 -5.14
C HIS A 37 -1.41 10.60 -6.66
N GLY A 38 -2.26 9.82 -7.33
CA GLY A 38 -2.40 9.82 -8.77
C GLY A 38 -2.85 11.16 -9.36
N PRO A 39 -2.71 11.32 -10.69
CA PRO A 39 -2.96 12.57 -11.39
C PRO A 39 -4.45 12.94 -11.41
N LYS A 40 -4.75 14.24 -11.59
CA LYS A 40 -6.11 14.73 -11.82
C LYS A 40 -6.38 14.91 -13.34
N PRO A 41 -7.63 14.78 -13.81
CA PRO A 41 -8.82 14.35 -13.07
C PRO A 41 -8.73 12.86 -12.69
N ARG A 42 -9.26 12.52 -11.52
CA ARG A 42 -9.25 11.12 -11.05
C ARG A 42 -10.45 10.38 -11.65
N PRO A 43 -10.29 9.09 -12.00
CA PRO A 43 -11.44 8.25 -12.29
C PRO A 43 -12.44 8.22 -11.13
N ASP A 44 -13.73 8.17 -11.44
CA ASP A 44 -14.81 8.26 -10.43
C ASP A 44 -14.80 7.11 -9.41
N TRP A 45 -14.20 5.97 -9.77
CA TRP A 45 -14.06 4.82 -8.88
C TRP A 45 -13.00 5.01 -7.80
N VAL A 46 -12.15 6.05 -7.89
CA VAL A 46 -11.10 6.30 -6.90
C VAL A 46 -11.72 6.90 -5.63
N ILE A 47 -11.74 6.10 -4.56
CA ILE A 47 -12.20 6.56 -3.24
C ILE A 47 -11.07 7.32 -2.55
N THR A 48 -11.35 8.59 -2.21
CA THR A 48 -10.40 9.54 -1.60
C THR A 48 -10.84 9.99 -0.20
N ASP A 49 -11.88 9.38 0.34
CA ASP A 49 -12.56 9.82 1.56
C ASP A 49 -11.68 9.46 2.76
N LEU A 50 -11.52 10.41 3.68
CA LEU A 50 -10.69 10.20 4.87
C LEU A 50 -11.26 9.12 5.80
N GLY A 51 -12.58 8.90 5.76
CA GLY A 51 -13.26 7.81 6.48
C GLY A 51 -13.32 6.49 5.70
N ALA A 52 -12.59 6.37 4.58
CA ALA A 52 -12.49 5.10 3.88
C ALA A 52 -11.63 4.11 4.67
N VAL A 53 -11.98 2.84 4.58
CA VAL A 53 -11.27 1.72 5.21
C VAL A 53 -10.67 0.82 4.15
N GLU A 54 -9.66 0.05 4.53
CA GLU A 54 -8.97 -0.89 3.65
C GLU A 54 -8.85 -2.28 4.28
N SER A 55 -8.80 -3.29 3.41
CA SER A 55 -8.40 -4.65 3.77
C SER A 55 -7.53 -5.25 2.67
N ASP A 56 -6.46 -5.93 3.08
CA ASP A 56 -5.70 -6.82 2.21
C ASP A 56 -6.47 -8.12 1.97
N LEU A 57 -6.79 -8.41 0.71
CA LEU A 57 -7.50 -9.63 0.31
C LEU A 57 -6.54 -10.77 -0.05
N GLY A 58 -5.24 -10.55 0.09
CA GLY A 58 -4.18 -11.51 -0.20
C GLY A 58 -3.44 -11.26 -1.51
N VAL A 59 -2.46 -12.14 -1.76
CA VAL A 59 -1.57 -12.04 -2.92
C VAL A 59 -2.31 -12.46 -4.19
N LEU A 60 -2.37 -11.55 -5.17
CA LEU A 60 -2.80 -11.84 -6.53
C LEU A 60 -1.70 -12.55 -7.33
N LYS A 61 -0.47 -12.04 -7.24
CA LYS A 61 0.67 -12.55 -8.01
C LYS A 61 1.98 -12.23 -7.30
N THR A 62 2.86 -13.23 -7.22
CA THR A 62 4.23 -13.01 -6.75
C THR A 62 5.19 -12.72 -7.90
N GLY A 63 6.25 -11.97 -7.59
CA GLY A 63 7.30 -11.63 -8.54
C GLY A 63 8.68 -11.57 -7.90
N LYS A 64 9.71 -11.50 -8.76
CA LYS A 64 11.11 -11.40 -8.33
C LYS A 64 11.38 -10.14 -7.50
N GLU A 65 10.75 -9.03 -7.88
CA GLU A 65 11.07 -7.70 -7.35
C GLU A 65 9.95 -7.12 -6.49
N ALA A 66 8.72 -7.58 -6.70
CA ALA A 66 7.54 -7.13 -5.99
C ALA A 66 6.48 -8.23 -6.01
N ASP A 67 5.58 -8.17 -5.05
CA ASP A 67 4.32 -8.92 -5.05
C ASP A 67 3.16 -7.96 -5.31
N VAL A 68 2.11 -8.46 -5.94
CA VAL A 68 0.87 -7.74 -6.18
C VAL A 68 -0.21 -8.37 -5.31
N HIS A 69 -0.84 -7.55 -4.47
CA HIS A 69 -1.95 -7.91 -3.60
C HIS A 69 -3.26 -7.35 -4.16
N LEU A 70 -4.37 -8.00 -3.85
CA LEU A 70 -5.69 -7.39 -3.97
C LEU A 70 -5.97 -6.60 -2.70
N VAL A 71 -6.39 -5.35 -2.85
CA VAL A 71 -6.76 -4.46 -1.74
C VAL A 71 -8.17 -3.96 -1.99
N ARG A 72 -9.06 -4.15 -1.02
CA ARG A 72 -10.38 -3.52 -1.04
C ARG A 72 -10.29 -2.19 -0.32
N ARG A 73 -10.87 -1.14 -0.88
CA ARG A 73 -11.13 0.14 -0.21
C ARG A 73 -12.61 0.46 -0.32
N TRP A 74 -13.23 0.83 0.79
CA TRP A 74 -14.64 1.22 0.79
C TRP A 74 -14.93 2.27 1.87
N VAL A 75 -16.09 2.92 1.79
CA VAL A 75 -16.57 3.84 2.83
C VAL A 75 -17.66 3.14 3.65
N PRO A 76 -17.46 2.94 4.96
CA PRO A 76 -18.48 2.32 5.81
C PRO A 76 -19.83 3.03 5.73
N GLY A 77 -20.90 2.26 5.68
CA GLY A 77 -22.27 2.78 5.53
C GLY A 77 -22.62 3.34 4.13
N SER A 78 -21.72 3.22 3.15
CA SER A 78 -21.96 3.66 1.76
C SER A 78 -21.76 2.50 0.77
N PRO A 79 -22.79 1.68 0.49
CA PRO A 79 -22.67 0.48 -0.33
C PRO A 79 -22.12 0.71 -1.75
N ASP A 80 -22.40 1.86 -2.35
CA ASP A 80 -21.94 2.23 -3.70
C ASP A 80 -20.50 2.75 -3.72
N ARG A 81 -19.85 2.87 -2.55
CA ARG A 81 -18.48 3.37 -2.40
C ARG A 81 -17.56 2.21 -2.02
N ASP A 82 -17.31 1.32 -2.97
CA ASP A 82 -16.44 0.15 -2.81
C ASP A 82 -15.61 -0.09 -4.08
N VAL A 83 -14.32 -0.38 -3.90
CA VAL A 83 -13.41 -0.70 -4.99
C VAL A 83 -12.37 -1.73 -4.59
N ILE A 84 -12.07 -2.66 -5.50
CA ILE A 84 -10.92 -3.56 -5.41
C ILE A 84 -9.81 -3.07 -6.33
N MET A 85 -8.61 -2.97 -5.81
CA MET A 85 -7.42 -2.43 -6.48
C MET A 85 -6.24 -3.39 -6.37
N ALA A 86 -5.24 -3.20 -7.22
CA ALA A 86 -3.97 -3.90 -7.13
C ALA A 86 -2.97 -3.07 -6.31
N GLY A 87 -2.50 -3.63 -5.19
CA GLY A 87 -1.42 -3.07 -4.37
C GLY A 87 -0.08 -3.72 -4.72
N LYS A 88 0.85 -2.96 -5.32
CA LYS A 88 2.19 -3.46 -5.65
C LYS A 88 3.16 -3.15 -4.50
N ARG A 89 3.71 -4.19 -3.87
CA ARG A 89 4.66 -4.08 -2.76
C ARG A 89 6.04 -4.57 -3.18
N TYR A 90 7.02 -3.68 -3.17
CA TYR A 90 8.39 -4.05 -3.52
C TYR A 90 9.03 -4.87 -2.41
N ARG A 91 9.75 -5.92 -2.80
CA ARG A 91 10.49 -6.73 -1.85
C ARG A 91 11.62 -5.89 -1.25
N SER A 92 11.71 -5.86 0.07
CA SER A 92 12.89 -5.30 0.73
C SER A 92 14.14 -6.04 0.25
N SER A 93 15.24 -5.31 0.17
CA SER A 93 16.52 -5.82 -0.31
C SER A 93 17.10 -7.02 0.45
N LYS A 94 16.57 -7.34 1.64
CA LYS A 94 16.92 -8.56 2.39
C LYS A 94 16.29 -9.82 1.79
N ASN A 95 15.19 -9.67 1.04
CA ASN A 95 14.41 -10.76 0.45
C ASN A 95 14.50 -10.83 -1.09
N ARG A 96 15.44 -10.11 -1.74
CA ARG A 96 15.73 -10.30 -3.17
C ARG A 96 16.53 -11.59 -3.36
N LEU A 97 15.90 -12.60 -3.96
CA LEU A 97 16.48 -13.91 -4.25
C LEU A 97 17.64 -13.92 -5.28
N PHE A 98 18.18 -12.76 -5.73
CA PHE A 98 19.29 -12.76 -6.70
C PHE A 98 20.30 -11.61 -6.52
N HIS A 99 21.54 -11.99 -6.19
CA HIS A 99 22.75 -11.16 -6.13
C HIS A 99 23.36 -10.92 -7.52
N ARG A 100 22.76 -10.10 -8.40
CA ARG A 100 23.45 -9.50 -9.56
C ARG A 100 22.93 -8.10 -9.87
N ASP A 101 23.50 -7.10 -9.18
CA ASP A 101 23.15 -5.67 -9.30
C ASP A 101 24.05 -4.85 -10.23
N SER A 102 25.00 -5.45 -10.97
CA SER A 102 25.97 -4.67 -11.75
C SER A 102 25.40 -4.05 -13.04
N GLY A 103 24.44 -4.70 -13.71
CA GLY A 103 23.98 -4.25 -15.04
C GLY A 103 22.89 -3.18 -15.05
N TYR A 104 22.15 -2.97 -13.95
CA TYR A 104 20.99 -2.07 -13.94
C TYR A 104 21.31 -0.64 -13.49
N LEU A 105 22.47 -0.42 -12.87
CA LEU A 105 22.93 0.89 -12.42
C LEU A 105 23.68 1.68 -13.49
N GLU A 106 24.17 1.03 -14.56
CA GLU A 106 25.01 1.67 -15.59
C GLU A 106 24.28 2.73 -16.43
N GLY A 107 22.94 2.75 -16.44
CA GLY A 107 22.16 3.71 -17.24
C GLY A 107 21.72 4.99 -16.53
N ARG A 108 21.78 5.06 -15.18
CA ARG A 108 21.25 6.22 -14.43
C ARG A 108 22.36 6.99 -13.73
N ARG A 109 22.85 8.04 -14.40
CA ARG A 109 23.79 9.00 -13.83
C ARG A 109 23.06 9.89 -12.80
N VAL A 110 22.93 9.41 -11.57
CA VAL A 110 22.32 10.17 -10.46
C VAL A 110 23.20 11.39 -10.16
N ARG A 111 22.70 12.58 -10.50
CA ARG A 111 23.29 13.86 -10.09
C ARG A 111 23.02 14.06 -8.58
N LYS A 112 23.90 13.50 -7.75
CA LYS A 112 24.37 14.00 -6.44
C LYS A 112 25.31 12.94 -5.83
N SER A 113 26.50 13.37 -5.41
CA SER A 113 27.63 12.47 -5.10
C SER A 113 27.53 11.78 -3.73
N ARG A 114 26.57 12.18 -2.88
CA ARG A 114 26.37 11.61 -1.54
C ARG A 114 25.54 10.33 -1.59
N GLU A 115 24.47 10.29 -2.37
CA GLU A 115 23.62 9.10 -2.57
C GLU A 115 24.40 7.98 -3.27
N THR A 116 25.26 8.33 -4.23
CA THR A 116 26.14 7.39 -4.94
C THR A 116 27.06 6.62 -3.98
N ARG A 117 27.53 7.26 -2.90
CA ARG A 117 28.41 6.62 -1.91
C ARG A 117 27.64 5.64 -1.03
N ALA A 118 26.41 5.97 -0.62
CA ALA A 118 25.54 5.08 0.15
C ALA A 118 25.13 3.84 -0.66
N ILE A 119 24.77 4.04 -1.93
CA ILE A 119 24.45 2.98 -2.91
C ILE A 119 25.66 2.06 -3.12
N ARG A 120 26.86 2.62 -3.30
CA ARG A 120 28.11 1.85 -3.47
C ARG A 120 28.48 1.01 -2.25
N THR A 121 28.05 1.40 -1.05
CA THR A 121 28.43 0.75 0.22
C THR A 121 27.39 -0.28 0.69
N ARG A 122 26.27 -0.47 -0.03
CA ARG A 122 25.24 -1.53 0.22
C ARG A 122 24.74 -1.65 1.67
N THR A 123 24.71 -0.55 2.43
CA THR A 123 24.12 -0.53 3.78
C THR A 123 22.61 -0.78 3.71
N SER A 124 21.99 -1.25 4.80
CA SER A 124 20.51 -1.43 4.86
C SER A 124 19.77 -0.16 4.42
N PHE A 125 20.22 0.99 4.92
CA PHE A 125 19.74 2.32 4.53
C PHE A 125 19.89 2.60 3.03
N GLY A 126 21.05 2.31 2.42
CA GLY A 126 21.25 2.49 0.98
C GLY A 126 20.34 1.61 0.13
N LYS A 127 19.93 0.46 0.65
CA LYS A 127 19.04 -0.47 -0.05
C LYS A 127 17.56 -0.10 0.05
N GLU A 128 17.10 0.42 1.19
CA GLU A 128 15.78 1.04 1.35
C GLU A 128 15.63 2.26 0.43
N LEU A 129 16.67 3.10 0.36
CA LEU A 129 16.74 4.26 -0.54
C LEU A 129 16.61 3.84 -2.01
N ILE A 130 17.23 2.72 -2.41
CA ILE A 130 17.06 2.17 -3.77
C ILE A 130 15.63 1.67 -3.99
N SER A 131 15.03 0.95 -3.04
CA SER A 131 13.65 0.44 -3.18
C SER A 131 12.64 1.57 -3.38
N GLY A 132 12.72 2.63 -2.57
CA GLY A 132 11.89 3.83 -2.75
C GLY A 132 12.11 4.50 -4.11
N LEU A 133 13.35 4.51 -4.63
CA LEU A 133 13.63 5.00 -5.98
C LEU A 133 12.96 4.18 -7.09
N TRP A 134 12.73 2.88 -6.89
CA TRP A 134 12.03 2.04 -7.87
C TRP A 134 10.52 2.28 -7.84
N ALA A 135 9.91 2.28 -6.65
CA ALA A 135 8.49 2.58 -6.48
C ALA A 135 8.14 3.96 -7.04
N PHE A 136 8.93 4.98 -6.68
CA PHE A 136 8.76 6.34 -7.18
C PHE A 136 8.93 6.44 -8.70
N ALA A 137 9.96 5.81 -9.26
CA ALA A 137 10.18 5.85 -10.70
C ALA A 137 9.05 5.15 -11.48
N GLU A 138 8.52 4.04 -10.97
CA GLU A 138 7.38 3.35 -11.59
C GLU A 138 6.11 4.19 -11.49
N PHE A 139 5.83 4.76 -10.32
CA PHE A 139 4.69 5.65 -10.11
C PHE A 139 4.72 6.84 -11.08
N GLU A 140 5.83 7.59 -11.12
CA GLU A 140 6.04 8.71 -12.06
C GLU A 140 5.88 8.28 -13.53
N THR A 141 6.34 7.08 -13.87
CA THR A 141 6.21 6.56 -15.24
C THR A 141 4.75 6.28 -15.56
N LEU A 142 4.01 5.61 -14.67
CA LEU A 142 2.58 5.36 -14.85
C LEU A 142 1.78 6.66 -14.95
N VAL A 143 2.10 7.67 -14.12
CA VAL A 143 1.46 9.00 -14.18
C VAL A 143 1.61 9.61 -15.56
N ARG A 144 2.83 9.60 -16.11
CA ARG A 144 3.11 10.14 -17.45
C ARG A 144 2.37 9.37 -18.53
N LEU A 145 2.50 8.04 -18.55
CA LEU A 145 1.87 7.20 -19.57
C LEU A 145 0.34 7.33 -19.54
N TRP A 146 -0.26 7.43 -18.35
CA TRP A 146 -1.70 7.62 -18.19
C TRP A 146 -2.14 8.99 -18.72
N HIS A 147 -1.39 10.06 -18.44
CA HIS A 147 -1.66 11.39 -18.99
C HIS A 147 -1.60 11.44 -20.51
N GLU A 148 -0.72 10.66 -21.12
CA GLU A 148 -0.62 10.51 -22.58
C GLU A 148 -1.73 9.61 -23.17
N GLY A 149 -2.68 9.14 -22.35
CA GLY A 149 -3.80 8.32 -22.80
C GLY A 149 -3.41 6.88 -23.19
N LEU A 150 -2.23 6.41 -22.78
CA LEU A 150 -1.80 5.05 -23.05
C LEU A 150 -2.54 4.04 -22.16
N PRO A 151 -2.70 2.77 -22.61
CA PRO A 151 -3.45 1.76 -21.89
C PRO A 151 -2.64 1.18 -20.72
N VAL A 152 -2.45 1.99 -19.68
CA VAL A 152 -1.79 1.62 -18.43
C VAL A 152 -2.77 1.70 -17.26
N PRO A 153 -2.54 0.95 -16.16
CA PRO A 153 -3.32 1.13 -14.94
C PRO A 153 -3.19 2.57 -14.41
N TYR A 154 -4.29 3.13 -13.89
CA TYR A 154 -4.26 4.41 -13.21
C TYR A 154 -3.48 4.28 -11.90
N PRO A 155 -2.42 5.10 -11.67
CA PRO A 155 -1.62 5.03 -10.45
C PRO A 155 -2.38 5.71 -9.30
N VAL A 156 -3.14 4.94 -8.51
CA VAL A 156 -4.01 5.49 -7.45
C VAL A 156 -3.23 6.30 -6.42
N GLN A 157 -2.22 5.67 -5.81
CA GLN A 157 -1.33 6.30 -4.83
C GLN A 157 -0.03 5.51 -4.66
N MET A 158 0.95 6.13 -3.99
CA MET A 158 2.19 5.51 -3.53
C MET A 158 2.47 5.96 -2.08
N SER A 159 2.78 5.01 -1.21
CA SER A 159 3.22 5.23 0.18
C SER A 159 4.56 4.53 0.41
N ASP A 160 5.23 4.87 1.50
CA ASP A 160 6.54 4.30 1.88
C ASP A 160 6.44 2.94 2.60
N ASP A 161 5.21 2.49 2.89
CA ASP A 161 4.90 1.23 3.60
C ASP A 161 5.07 -0.05 2.76
#